data_AF-A0A2H0UEQ8-F1
#
_entry.id   AF-A0A2H0UEQ8-F1
#
_cell.length_a   1.000
_cell.length_b   1.000
_cell.length_c   1.000
_cell.angle_alpha   90.00
_cell.angle_beta   90.00
_cell.angle_gamma   90.00
#
_symmetry.space_group_name_H-M   'P 1'
#
loop_
_entity.id
_entity.type
_entity.pdbx_description
1 polymer ?
#
loop_
_entity_poly.entity_id
_entity_poly.type
_entity_poly.pdbx_seq_one_letter_code
_entity_poly.pdbx_strand_id
1 'polypeptide(L)'
;MSIQEFLIGLLLFLNDRVIPLLIAIAFLVFIFNIARYFIIQNQSDTGHAKAKRNALYGILAFVIIVSLWGIVNLFVQSFGFNRAQGLSPDYFYTAPSNRNSAPSSAIPGS
;
A
#
# COMPACT_ATOMS: atom_id res chain seq x y z
N MET A 1 17.13 -12.50 15.50
CA MET A 1 15.92 -11.99 14.83
C MET A 1 14.85 -13.05 14.95
N SER A 2 13.71 -12.75 15.57
CA SER A 2 12.61 -13.71 15.74
C SER A 2 11.87 -13.90 14.41
N ILE A 3 11.21 -15.06 14.23
CA ILE A 3 10.46 -15.39 12.99
C ILE A 3 9.35 -14.35 12.70
N GLN A 4 8.89 -13.67 13.74
CA GLN A 4 7.89 -12.60 13.68
C GLN A 4 8.44 -11.36 12.96
N GLU A 5 9.67 -10.95 13.27
CA GLU A 5 10.33 -9.83 12.57
C GLU A 5 10.57 -10.14 11.09
N PHE A 6 10.90 -11.39 10.76
CA PHE A 6 11.05 -11.82 9.37
C PHE A 6 9.73 -11.78 8.58
N LEU A 7 8.63 -12.29 9.17
CA LEU A 7 7.33 -12.28 8.51
C LEU A 7 6.76 -10.87 8.35
N ILE A 8 6.94 -10.00 9.34
CA ILE A 8 6.53 -8.59 9.26
C ILE A 8 7.32 -7.87 8.15
N GLY A 9 8.64 -8.06 8.09
CA GLY A 9 9.46 -7.48 7.03
C GLY A 9 9.06 -7.96 5.63
N LEU A 10 8.72 -9.24 5.49
CA LEU A 10 8.22 -9.81 4.23
C LEU A 10 6.84 -9.23 3.85
N LEU A 11 5.92 -9.14 4.80
CA LEU A 11 4.57 -8.59 4.57
C LEU A 11 4.63 -7.13 4.14
N LEU A 12 5.45 -6.31 4.80
CA LEU A 12 5.65 -4.91 4.44
C LEU A 12 6.23 -4.78 3.02
N PHE A 13 7.23 -5.60 2.68
CA PHE A 13 7.80 -5.61 1.33
C PHE A 13 6.78 -5.99 0.26
N LEU A 14 5.96 -7.01 0.50
CA LEU A 14 4.93 -7.45 -0.43
C LEU A 14 3.85 -6.37 -0.62
N ASN A 15 3.40 -5.75 0.47
CA ASN A 15 2.35 -4.74 0.44
C ASN A 15 2.80 -3.46 -0.28
N ASP A 16 4.00 -2.96 0.01
CA ASP A 16 4.46 -1.66 -0.49
C ASP A 16 5.02 -1.71 -1.92
N ARG A 17 5.58 -2.86 -2.33
CA ARG A 17 6.22 -3.00 -3.64
C ARG A 17 5.51 -4.00 -4.55
N VAL A 18 5.14 -5.17 -4.04
CA VAL A 18 4.69 -6.27 -4.90
C VAL A 18 3.24 -6.11 -5.35
N ILE A 19 2.33 -5.70 -4.46
CA ILE A 19 0.92 -5.45 -4.85
C ILE A 19 0.80 -4.33 -5.89
N PRO A 20 1.42 -3.13 -5.70
CA PRO A 20 1.40 -2.09 -6.72
C PRO A 20 2.04 -2.53 -8.04
N LEU A 21 3.12 -3.32 -7.98
CA LEU A 21 3.81 -3.84 -9.16
C LEU A 21 2.94 -4.83 -9.94
N LEU A 22 2.23 -5.74 -9.26
CA LEU A 22 1.31 -6.69 -9.91
C LEU A 22 0.16 -5.96 -10.61
N ILE A 23 -0.40 -4.93 -9.98
CA ILE A 23 -1.43 -4.07 -10.59
C ILE A 23 -0.87 -3.36 -11.84
N ALA A 24 0.35 -2.82 -11.77
CA ALA A 24 0.99 -2.17 -12.90
C ALA A 24 1.24 -3.13 -14.07
N ILE A 25 1.67 -4.37 -13.78
CA ILE A 25 1.85 -5.41 -14.79
C ILE A 25 0.51 -5.82 -15.40
N ALA A 26 -0.52 -6.02 -14.57
CA ALA A 26 -1.88 -6.33 -15.05
C ALA A 26 -2.42 -5.21 -15.95
N PHE A 27 -2.15 -3.95 -15.62
CA PHE A 27 -2.50 -2.80 -16.45
C PHE A 27 -1.74 -2.80 -17.79
N LEU A 28 -0.45 -3.14 -17.80
CA LEU A 28 0.32 -3.22 -19.04
C LEU A 28 -0.20 -4.34 -19.96
N VAL A 29 -0.52 -5.50 -19.39
CA VAL A 29 -1.17 -6.62 -20.11
C VAL A 29 -2.55 -6.22 -20.62
N PHE A 30 -3.28 -5.40 -19.88
CA PHE A 30 -4.57 -4.87 -20.29
C PHE A 30 -4.46 -3.95 -21.51
N ILE A 31 -3.51 -3.00 -21.52
CA ILE A 31 -3.22 -2.16 -22.69
C ILE A 31 -2.84 -3.01 -23.89
N PHE A 32 -1.96 -4.00 -23.70
CA PHE A 32 -1.53 -4.90 -24.78
C PHE A 32 -2.69 -5.67 -25.41
N ASN A 33 -3.63 -6.16 -24.58
CA ASN A 33 -4.83 -6.84 -25.06
C ASN A 33 -5.76 -5.91 -25.85
N ILE A 34 -5.94 -4.66 -25.42
CA ILE A 34 -6.74 -3.68 -26.16
C ILE A 34 -6.09 -3.31 -27.50
N ALA A 35 -4.79 -3.06 -27.50
CA ALA A 35 -4.05 -2.76 -28.73
C ALA A 35 -4.18 -3.91 -29.74
N ARG A 36 -4.03 -5.16 -29.27
CA ARG A 36 -4.26 -6.37 -30.06
C ARG A 36 -5.69 -6.47 -30.56
N TYR A 37 -6.69 -6.19 -29.71
CA TYR A 37 -8.11 -6.18 -30.09
C TYR A 37 -8.36 -5.16 -31.21
N PHE A 38 -7.78 -3.96 -31.10
CA PHE A 38 -7.92 -2.91 -32.09
C PHE A 38 -7.34 -3.32 -33.45
N ILE A 39 -6.15 -3.93 -33.48
CA ILE A 39 -5.51 -4.37 -34.74
C ILE A 39 -6.34 -5.43 -35.47
N ILE A 40 -6.89 -6.42 -34.75
CA ILE A 40 -7.64 -7.53 -35.35
C ILE A 40 -8.99 -7.07 -35.93
N GLN A 41 -9.62 -6.02 -35.37
CA GLN A 41 -10.95 -5.57 -35.80
C GLN A 41 -10.96 -4.54 -36.94
N ASN A 42 -9.81 -4.02 -37.36
CA ASN A 42 -9.73 -3.01 -38.41
C ASN A 42 -9.71 -3.58 -39.84
N GLN A 43 -9.86 -4.89 -40.03
CA GLN A 43 -9.77 -5.53 -41.36
C GLN A 43 -11.07 -5.55 -42.19
N SER A 44 -12.11 -4.80 -41.82
CA SER A 44 -13.37 -4.76 -42.60
C SER A 44 -13.83 -3.33 -42.82
N ASP A 45 -14.19 -2.98 -44.06
CA ASP A 45 -14.62 -1.63 -44.51
C ASP A 45 -15.83 -1.02 -43.78
N THR A 46 -16.53 -1.79 -42.94
CA THR A 46 -17.51 -1.26 -41.96
C THR A 46 -16.84 -0.67 -40.70
N GLY A 47 -15.51 -0.58 -40.71
CA GLY A 47 -14.64 -0.39 -39.56
C GLY A 47 -14.73 0.96 -38.87
N HIS A 48 -15.14 2.04 -39.55
CA HIS A 48 -15.11 3.38 -38.94
C HIS A 48 -16.06 3.53 -37.74
N ALA A 49 -17.26 2.97 -37.80
CA ALA A 49 -18.19 3.00 -36.66
C ALA A 49 -17.73 2.09 -35.50
N LYS A 50 -17.14 0.94 -35.85
CA LYS A 50 -16.68 -0.07 -34.89
C LYS A 50 -15.37 0.35 -34.20
N ALA A 51 -14.45 0.97 -34.94
CA ALA A 51 -13.20 1.53 -34.46
C ALA A 51 -13.44 2.68 -33.47
N LYS A 52 -14.38 3.59 -33.76
CA LYS A 52 -14.77 4.67 -32.83
C LYS A 52 -15.27 4.11 -31.51
N ARG A 53 -16.15 3.10 -31.57
CA ARG A 53 -16.68 2.44 -30.36
C ARG A 53 -15.59 1.73 -29.56
N ASN A 54 -14.64 1.07 -30.23
CA ASN A 54 -13.52 0.40 -29.58
C ASN A 54 -12.54 1.38 -28.91
N ALA A 55 -12.27 2.53 -29.55
CA ALA A 55 -11.44 3.58 -28.94
C ALA A 55 -12.11 4.14 -27.67
N LEU A 56 -13.44 4.31 -27.71
CA LEU A 56 -14.25 4.72 -26.56
C LEU A 56 -14.15 3.72 -25.39
N TYR A 57 -14.18 2.42 -25.67
CA TYR A 57 -13.97 1.39 -24.65
C TYR A 57 -12.56 1.42 -24.05
N GLY A 58 -11.53 1.72 -24.86
CA GLY A 58 -10.16 1.90 -24.37
C GLY A 58 -10.01 3.08 -23.42
N ILE A 59 -10.57 4.24 -23.78
CA ILE A 59 -10.57 5.44 -22.94
C ILE A 59 -11.37 5.21 -21.66
N LEU A 60 -12.55 4.57 -21.76
CA LEU A 60 -13.39 4.27 -20.60
C LEU A 60 -12.66 3.38 -19.59
N ALA A 61 -11.98 2.34 -20.08
CA ALA A 61 -11.20 1.47 -19.21
C ALA A 61 -9.98 2.17 -18.59
N PHE A 62 -9.32 3.07 -19.33
CA PHE A 62 -8.25 3.91 -18.79
C PHE A 62 -8.74 4.80 -17.63
N VAL A 63 -9.92 5.41 -17.77
CA VAL A 63 -10.51 6.22 -16.70
C VAL A 63 -10.85 5.37 -15.47
N ILE A 64 -11.42 4.17 -15.66
CA ILE A 64 -11.79 3.28 -14.56
C ILE A 64 -10.55 2.83 -13.76
N ILE A 65 -9.48 2.39 -14.41
CA ILE A 65 -8.30 1.87 -13.71
C ILE A 65 -7.52 2.98 -12.98
N VAL A 66 -7.39 4.16 -13.60
CA VAL A 66 -6.76 5.33 -12.95
C VAL A 66 -7.60 5.80 -11.75
N SER A 67 -8.92 5.78 -11.88
CA SER A 67 -9.85 6.11 -10.80
C SER A 67 -9.75 5.13 -9.64
N LEU A 68 -9.76 3.82 -9.90
CA LEU A 68 -9.62 2.79 -8.86
C LEU A 68 -8.26 2.86 -8.17
N TRP A 69 -7.16 3.06 -8.90
CA TRP A 69 -5.83 3.23 -8.30
C TRP A 69 -5.72 4.51 -7.47
N GLY A 70 -6.22 5.63 -7.99
CA GLY A 70 -6.23 6.91 -7.28
C GLY A 70 -7.06 6.87 -6.01
N ILE A 71 -8.24 6.24 -6.05
CA ILE A 71 -9.13 6.05 -4.90
C ILE A 71 -8.48 5.16 -3.85
N VAL A 72 -7.91 4.01 -4.24
CA VAL A 72 -7.21 3.11 -3.30
C VAL A 72 -6.03 3.85 -2.64
N ASN A 73 -5.22 4.57 -3.43
CA ASN A 73 -4.10 5.34 -2.91
C ASN A 73 -4.56 6.46 -1.95
N LEU A 74 -5.68 7.13 -2.26
CA LEU A 74 -6.28 8.14 -1.39
C LEU A 74 -6.76 7.53 -0.07
N PHE A 75 -7.42 6.36 -0.10
CA PHE A 75 -7.86 5.67 1.10
C PHE A 75 -6.69 5.15 1.94
N VAL A 76 -5.64 4.60 1.32
CA VAL A 76 -4.41 4.17 2.02
C VAL A 76 -3.74 5.34 2.74
N GLN A 77 -3.65 6.50 2.08
CA GLN A 77 -3.10 7.72 2.70
C GLN A 77 -4.01 8.27 3.80
N SER A 78 -5.33 8.25 3.60
CA SER A 78 -6.31 8.83 4.52
C SER A 78 -6.50 8.01 5.80
N PHE A 79 -6.42 6.68 5.73
CA PHE A 79 -6.56 5.81 6.91
C PHE A 79 -5.26 5.66 7.72
N GLY A 80 -4.20 6.40 7.40
CA GLY A 80 -3.02 6.47 8.26
C GLY A 80 -2.24 5.17 8.37
N PHE A 81 -2.32 4.28 7.37
CA PHE A 81 -1.49 3.07 7.28
C PHE A 81 0.02 3.35 7.24
N ASN A 82 0.41 4.63 7.14
CA ASN A 82 1.77 5.15 7.29
C ASN A 82 2.23 5.36 8.75
N ARG A 83 1.61 4.68 9.72
CA ARG A 83 2.17 4.59 11.07
C ARG A 83 2.66 3.18 11.31
N ALA A 84 3.84 2.88 10.78
CA ALA A 84 4.78 1.99 11.45
C ALA A 84 5.16 2.67 12.77
N GLN A 85 4.25 2.61 13.75
CA GLN A 85 4.59 2.90 15.13
C GLN A 85 5.55 1.77 15.49
N GLY A 86 6.84 2.07 15.48
CA GLY A 86 7.79 1.24 16.18
C GLY A 86 7.22 1.08 17.59
N LEU A 87 6.75 -0.12 17.90
CA LEU A 87 6.46 -0.54 19.26
C LEU A 87 7.80 -0.46 19.99
N SER A 88 8.16 0.73 20.49
CA SER A 88 9.20 0.88 21.48
C SER A 88 8.65 0.19 22.73
N PRO A 89 9.22 -0.94 23.15
CA PRO A 89 8.65 -1.66 24.26
C PRO A 89 8.89 -0.90 25.57
N ASP A 90 7.81 -0.69 26.33
CA ASP A 90 7.81 0.07 27.59
C ASP A 90 8.60 -0.56 28.75
N TYR A 91 9.31 -1.67 28.51
CA TYR A 91 10.26 -2.22 29.49
C TYR A 91 11.61 -1.48 29.54
N PHE A 92 11.81 -0.45 28.71
CA PHE A 92 12.87 0.54 28.91
C PHE A 92 12.52 1.65 29.92
N TYR A 93 11.56 1.41 30.83
CA TYR A 93 11.47 2.19 32.06
C TYR A 93 12.65 1.86 32.98
N THR A 94 13.84 2.34 32.59
CA THR A 94 14.98 2.39 33.50
C THR A 94 14.60 3.30 34.66
N ALA A 95 14.61 2.72 35.85
CA ALA A 95 14.16 3.33 37.09
C ALA A 95 14.74 4.74 37.28
N PRO A 96 13.93 5.74 37.67
CA PRO A 96 14.49 6.96 38.20
C PRO A 96 15.14 6.62 39.54
N SER A 97 16.46 6.40 39.53
CA SER A 97 17.27 6.45 40.75
C SER A 97 17.44 7.92 41.18
N ASN A 98 16.31 8.60 41.42
CA ASN A 98 16.33 9.86 42.14
C ASN A 98 16.58 9.54 43.61
N ARG A 99 17.85 9.67 44.03
CA ARG A 99 18.31 9.53 45.42
C ARG A 99 17.66 10.51 46.40
N ASN A 100 16.74 11.36 45.95
CA ASN A 100 16.15 12.42 46.75
C ASN A 100 14.67 12.17 47.09
N SER A 101 14.12 11.02 46.70
CA SER A 101 12.72 10.63 46.99
C SER A 101 12.57 9.66 48.15
N ALA A 102 13.63 9.40 48.92
CA ALA A 102 13.46 8.67 50.19
C ALA A 102 12.71 9.59 51.15
N PRO A 103 11.45 9.29 51.55
CA PRO A 103 10.91 9.93 52.73
C PRO A 103 11.85 9.56 53.88
N SER A 104 12.32 10.59 54.56
CA SER A 104 13.01 10.53 55.84
C SER A 104 12.09 9.87 56.88
N SER A 105 11.90 8.56 56.81
CA SER A 105 11.36 7.75 57.90
C SER A 105 12.54 7.23 58.71
N ALA A 106 12.95 8.11 59.62
CA ALA A 106 13.63 7.84 60.87
C ALA A 106 13.59 6.36 61.29
N ILE A 107 14.77 5.74 61.44
CA ILE A 107 14.99 4.78 62.51
C ILE A 107 15.76 5.51 63.61
N PRO A 108 15.13 5.72 64.78
CA PRO A 108 15.84 5.76 66.05
C PRO A 108 15.26 4.68 66.97
N GLY A 109 16.14 3.91 67.60
CA GLY A 109 15.74 2.86 68.51
C GLY A 109 14.87 3.35 69.68
N SER A 110 13.87 2.54 69.99
CA SER A 110 13.41 2.17 71.34
C SER A 110 12.56 0.91 71.19
#